data_AF-A0A2D4KL92-F1
#
_entry.id   AF-A0A2D4KL92-F1
#
_cell.length_a   1.000
_cell.length_b   1.000
_cell.length_c   1.000
_cell.angle_alpha   90.00
_cell.angle_beta   90.00
_cell.angle_gamma   90.00
#
_symmetry.space_group_name_H-M   'P 1'
#
loop_
_entity.id
_entity.type
_entity.pdbx_description
1 polymer ?
#
loop_
_entity_poly.entity_id
_entity_poly.type
_entity_poly.pdbx_seq_one_letter_code
_entity_poly.pdbx_strand_id
1 'polypeptide(L)'
;MMEAIVHWVREDPSELGRPQLAGAVPHDSMAVPMMLLNLVDQLSEGDVEVANRFKELDNWSAERILSHLQRNGAAVLENVSEDGKELPGCLGRQQNPGHAIEAGWFLLRCAMRQLNSGLQSQAVDKFMKQPFRSGWDPEHGGLFAFQDVDDFCPTQLEWRMKLWWPHTEAMVAFLMAFAETQDQELLELFDQVANYTFAKFRDPELAGEWFGYLSQEGQVVLTIKGGPFKGCFHVPRALYMCEEILKSLLQTKSTIQK
;
A
#
# COMPACT_ATOMS: atom_id res chain seq x y z
N MET A 1 0.01 -17.78 -19.47
CA MET A 1 -0.23 -16.42 -18.93
C MET A 1 0.65 -16.14 -17.72
N MET A 2 0.52 -16.87 -16.60
CA MET A 2 1.39 -16.65 -15.43
C MET A 2 2.88 -16.80 -15.74
N GLU A 3 3.29 -17.76 -16.57
CA GLU A 3 4.70 -17.90 -16.99
C GLU A 3 5.24 -16.64 -17.68
N ALA A 4 4.44 -16.01 -18.55
CA ALA A 4 4.82 -14.75 -19.20
C ALA A 4 4.94 -13.61 -18.19
N ILE A 5 3.99 -13.51 -17.23
CA ILE A 5 4.04 -12.51 -16.16
C ILE A 5 5.30 -12.69 -15.31
N VAL A 6 5.64 -13.92 -14.94
CA VAL A 6 6.84 -14.21 -14.16
C VAL A 6 8.10 -13.83 -14.94
N HIS A 7 8.17 -14.15 -16.24
CA HIS A 7 9.26 -13.73 -17.10
C HIS A 7 9.38 -12.20 -17.16
N TRP A 8 8.27 -11.47 -17.35
CA TRP A 8 8.31 -10.00 -17.40
C TRP A 8 8.70 -9.35 -16.08
N VAL A 9 8.34 -9.96 -14.95
CA VAL A 9 8.67 -9.46 -13.61
C VAL A 9 10.12 -9.76 -13.23
N ARG A 10 10.63 -10.95 -13.56
CA ARG A 10 11.93 -11.45 -13.07
C ARG A 10 13.07 -11.30 -14.06
N GLU A 11 12.78 -11.19 -15.36
CA GLU A 11 13.78 -11.31 -16.42
C GLU A 11 13.75 -10.14 -17.40
N ASP A 12 12.65 -9.92 -18.12
CA ASP A 12 12.59 -8.89 -19.17
C ASP A 12 11.18 -8.31 -19.39
N PRO A 13 10.94 -7.03 -19.04
CA PRO A 13 9.67 -6.36 -19.30
C PRO A 13 9.56 -5.75 -20.72
N SER A 14 10.50 -6.01 -21.63
CA SER A 14 10.54 -5.36 -22.96
C SER A 14 9.27 -5.60 -23.80
N GLU A 15 8.65 -6.79 -23.69
CA GLU A 15 7.39 -7.12 -24.36
C GLU A 15 6.20 -6.26 -23.86
N LEU A 16 6.33 -5.64 -22.68
CA LEU A 16 5.35 -4.69 -22.13
C LEU A 16 5.53 -3.26 -22.65
N GLY A 17 6.41 -3.04 -23.63
CA GLY A 17 6.72 -1.72 -24.16
C GLY A 17 7.51 -0.85 -23.19
N ARG A 18 8.21 -1.47 -22.23
CA ARG A 18 9.07 -0.81 -21.24
C ARG A 18 10.54 -1.21 -21.42
N PRO A 19 11.16 -0.92 -22.58
CA PRO A 19 12.55 -1.28 -22.80
C PRO A 19 13.45 -0.53 -21.82
N GLN A 20 14.47 -1.20 -21.30
CA GLN A 20 15.50 -0.54 -20.50
C GLN A 20 16.33 0.38 -21.41
N LEU A 21 16.28 1.68 -21.15
CA LEU A 21 16.99 2.67 -21.93
C LEU A 21 18.45 2.79 -21.46
N ALA A 22 19.36 3.07 -22.39
CA ALA A 22 20.76 3.29 -22.07
C ALA A 22 20.93 4.43 -21.04
N GLY A 23 21.65 4.18 -19.96
CA GLY A 23 21.86 5.13 -18.87
C GLY A 23 20.82 5.07 -17.74
N ALA A 24 19.76 4.27 -17.89
CA ALA A 24 18.87 3.98 -16.77
C ALA A 24 19.63 3.16 -15.71
N VAL A 25 19.52 3.56 -14.44
CA VAL A 25 20.03 2.79 -13.31
C VAL A 25 19.13 1.55 -13.14
N PRO A 26 19.66 0.32 -13.24
CA PRO A 26 18.88 -0.87 -12.92
C PRO A 26 18.38 -0.80 -11.47
N HIS A 27 17.09 -0.99 -11.28
CA HIS A 27 16.45 -0.93 -9.97
C HIS A 27 15.19 -1.80 -9.95
N ASP A 28 14.85 -2.29 -8.77
CA ASP A 28 13.58 -2.90 -8.44
C ASP A 28 12.65 -1.82 -7.86
N SER A 29 11.43 -1.76 -8.36
CA SER A 29 10.39 -0.86 -7.88
C SER A 29 9.37 -1.67 -7.10
N MET A 30 9.06 -1.24 -5.86
CA MET A 30 8.23 -2.00 -4.93
C MET A 30 6.85 -2.39 -5.50
N ALA A 31 6.32 -1.56 -6.40
CA ALA A 31 5.06 -1.82 -7.10
C ALA A 31 5.04 -3.18 -7.83
N VAL A 32 6.17 -3.62 -8.37
CA VAL A 32 6.26 -4.87 -9.15
C VAL A 32 5.98 -6.10 -8.28
N PRO A 33 6.75 -6.36 -7.19
CA PRO A 33 6.46 -7.49 -6.31
C PRO A 33 5.14 -7.30 -5.54
N MET A 34 4.71 -6.08 -5.23
CA MET A 34 3.37 -5.83 -4.65
C MET A 34 2.25 -6.36 -5.55
N MET A 35 2.28 -6.01 -6.84
CA MET A 35 1.23 -6.44 -7.78
C MET A 35 1.30 -7.93 -8.07
N LEU A 36 2.49 -8.53 -8.10
CA LEU A 36 2.63 -9.97 -8.23
C LEU A 36 2.07 -10.70 -7.00
N LEU A 37 2.35 -10.22 -5.79
CA LEU A 37 1.80 -10.78 -4.55
C LEU A 37 0.26 -10.71 -4.54
N ASN A 38 -0.30 -9.56 -4.91
CA ASN A 38 -1.75 -9.39 -5.00
C ASN A 38 -2.39 -10.30 -6.06
N LEU A 39 -1.73 -10.49 -7.22
CA LEU A 39 -2.19 -11.40 -8.26
C LEU A 39 -2.16 -12.86 -7.79
N VAL A 40 -1.08 -13.28 -7.14
CA VAL A 40 -0.95 -14.65 -6.58
C VAL A 40 -2.04 -14.89 -5.54
N ASP A 41 -2.27 -13.93 -4.65
CA ASP A 41 -3.34 -13.99 -3.64
C ASP A 41 -4.71 -14.15 -4.30
N GLN A 42 -5.03 -13.30 -5.28
CA GLN A 42 -6.32 -13.33 -5.98
C GLN A 42 -6.57 -14.64 -6.73
N LEU A 43 -5.54 -15.22 -7.36
CA LEU A 43 -5.66 -16.50 -8.06
C LEU A 43 -5.77 -17.69 -7.10
N SER A 44 -5.21 -17.55 -5.90
CA SER A 44 -5.20 -18.62 -4.88
C SER A 44 -6.43 -18.58 -3.96
N GLU A 45 -7.27 -17.56 -4.08
CA GLU A 45 -8.42 -17.34 -3.21
C GLU A 45 -9.42 -18.51 -3.29
N GLY A 46 -9.59 -19.22 -2.17
CA GLY A 46 -10.49 -20.37 -2.09
C GLY A 46 -9.99 -21.65 -2.76
N ASP A 47 -8.76 -21.66 -3.31
CA ASP A 47 -8.20 -22.81 -4.05
C ASP A 47 -6.82 -23.20 -3.50
N VAL A 48 -6.79 -24.30 -2.73
CA VAL A 48 -5.57 -24.83 -2.08
C VAL A 48 -4.58 -25.39 -3.08
N GLU A 49 -5.03 -25.94 -4.22
CA GLU A 49 -4.13 -26.49 -5.24
C GLU A 49 -3.38 -25.36 -5.93
N VAL A 50 -4.10 -24.29 -6.30
CA VAL A 50 -3.51 -23.09 -6.89
C VAL A 50 -2.60 -22.37 -5.90
N ALA A 51 -3.00 -22.26 -4.63
CA ALA A 51 -2.16 -21.70 -3.57
C ALA A 51 -0.82 -22.45 -3.44
N ASN A 52 -0.85 -23.79 -3.46
CA ASN A 52 0.37 -24.59 -3.39
C ASN A 52 1.24 -24.42 -4.65
N ARG A 53 0.62 -24.31 -5.83
CA ARG A 53 1.32 -24.08 -7.09
C ARG A 53 2.08 -22.76 -7.11
N PHE A 54 1.52 -21.69 -6.53
CA PHE A 54 2.12 -20.37 -6.52
C PHE A 54 2.86 -20.00 -5.22
N LYS A 55 3.05 -20.95 -4.31
CA LYS A 55 3.72 -20.73 -3.02
C LYS A 55 5.12 -20.10 -3.15
N GLU A 56 5.90 -20.53 -4.13
CA GLU A 56 7.23 -19.94 -4.39
C GLU A 56 7.12 -18.47 -4.80
N LEU A 57 6.14 -18.13 -5.66
CA LEU A 57 5.91 -16.75 -6.09
C LEU A 57 5.38 -15.86 -4.96
N ASP A 58 4.50 -16.39 -4.09
CA ASP A 58 4.01 -15.71 -2.88
C ASP A 58 5.19 -15.34 -1.97
N ASN A 59 6.06 -16.31 -1.67
CA ASN A 59 7.26 -16.11 -0.85
C ASN A 59 8.25 -15.14 -1.50
N TRP A 60 8.56 -15.32 -2.78
CA TRP A 60 9.48 -14.45 -3.50
C TRP A 60 8.98 -13.01 -3.51
N SER A 61 7.68 -12.80 -3.76
CA SER A 61 7.10 -11.45 -3.80
C SER A 61 7.16 -10.79 -2.43
N ALA A 62 6.84 -11.53 -1.36
CA ALA A 62 6.96 -11.03 0.01
C ALA A 62 8.42 -10.68 0.36
N GLU A 63 9.38 -11.56 0.05
CA GLU A 63 10.81 -11.31 0.27
C GLU A 63 11.33 -10.10 -0.52
N ARG A 64 10.89 -9.92 -1.77
CA ARG A 64 11.20 -8.74 -2.57
C ARG A 64 10.65 -7.46 -1.93
N ILE A 65 9.38 -7.44 -1.52
CA ILE A 65 8.81 -6.27 -0.80
C ILE A 65 9.61 -5.98 0.48
N LEU A 66 9.97 -7.01 1.26
CA LEU A 66 10.77 -6.84 2.46
C LEU A 66 12.16 -6.26 2.17
N SER A 67 12.73 -6.49 0.98
CA SER A 67 13.99 -5.87 0.58
C SER A 67 13.90 -4.36 0.42
N HIS A 68 12.70 -3.76 0.31
CA HIS A 68 12.52 -2.30 0.33
C HIS A 68 12.61 -1.68 1.73
N LEU A 69 12.65 -2.51 2.78
CA LEU A 69 12.89 -2.06 4.14
C LEU A 69 14.39 -1.83 4.37
N GLN A 70 14.80 -0.57 4.29
CA GLN A 70 16.19 -0.12 4.32
C GLN A 70 16.52 0.59 5.63
N ARG A 71 17.76 1.10 5.73
CA ARG A 71 18.26 1.87 6.89
C ARG A 71 18.08 1.10 8.22
N ASN A 72 18.42 -0.18 8.23
CA ASN A 72 18.25 -1.09 9.38
C ASN A 72 16.80 -1.16 9.90
N GLY A 73 15.82 -1.12 8.99
CA GLY A 73 14.40 -1.19 9.37
C GLY A 73 13.78 0.16 9.71
N ALA A 74 14.44 1.27 9.37
CA ALA A 74 13.97 2.63 9.67
C ALA A 74 13.24 3.31 8.51
N ALA A 75 13.28 2.77 7.28
CA ALA A 75 12.57 3.36 6.14
C ALA A 75 12.15 2.32 5.11
N VAL A 76 10.97 2.51 4.51
CA VAL A 76 10.56 1.80 3.28
C VAL A 76 10.85 2.73 2.10
N LEU A 77 11.65 2.26 1.14
CA LEU A 77 12.05 3.02 -0.05
C LEU A 77 11.37 2.46 -1.30
N GLU A 78 10.90 3.33 -2.19
CA GLU A 78 10.18 2.91 -3.40
C GLU A 78 11.05 2.10 -4.36
N ASN A 79 12.35 2.40 -4.41
CA ASN A 79 13.30 1.80 -5.34
C ASN A 79 14.55 1.31 -4.61
N VAL A 80 14.97 0.09 -4.91
CA VAL A 80 16.22 -0.51 -4.46
C VAL A 80 16.96 -1.10 -5.65
N SER A 81 18.24 -1.42 -5.50
CA SER A 81 18.96 -2.19 -6.52
C SER A 81 18.38 -3.61 -6.65
N GLU A 82 18.69 -4.31 -7.74
CA GLU A 82 18.23 -5.70 -7.97
C GLU A 82 18.71 -6.69 -6.87
N ASP A 83 19.81 -6.35 -6.18
CA ASP A 83 20.32 -7.08 -5.01
C ASP A 83 19.75 -6.59 -3.67
N GLY A 84 18.73 -5.73 -3.68
CA GLY A 84 17.97 -5.32 -2.50
C GLY A 84 18.68 -4.29 -1.61
N LYS A 85 19.51 -3.42 -2.18
CA LYS A 85 20.23 -2.36 -1.46
C LYS A 85 19.71 -0.99 -1.85
N GLU A 86 19.82 -0.06 -0.92
CA GLU A 86 19.52 1.34 -1.18
C GLU A 86 20.37 1.93 -2.32
N LEU A 87 19.70 2.66 -3.21
CA LEU A 87 20.31 3.37 -4.33
C LEU A 87 20.75 4.79 -3.91
N PRO A 88 21.77 5.38 -4.57
CA PRO A 88 22.11 6.77 -4.36
C PRO A 88 21.11 7.74 -5.02
N GLY A 89 21.13 9.00 -4.57
CA GLY A 89 20.37 10.09 -5.19
C GLY A 89 18.86 10.03 -4.91
N CYS A 90 18.09 10.90 -5.58
CA CYS A 90 16.66 11.03 -5.32
C CYS A 90 15.88 9.74 -5.59
N LEU A 91 16.33 8.91 -6.53
CA LEU A 91 15.68 7.64 -6.87
C LEU A 91 15.64 6.67 -5.68
N GLY A 92 16.78 6.51 -4.99
CA GLY A 92 16.88 5.61 -3.84
C GLY A 92 16.32 6.18 -2.55
N ARG A 93 16.26 7.52 -2.42
CA ARG A 93 15.68 8.17 -1.23
C ARG A 93 14.17 8.34 -1.27
N GLN A 94 13.55 8.10 -2.42
CA GLN A 94 12.11 8.30 -2.60
C GLN A 94 11.30 7.35 -1.71
N GLN A 95 10.35 7.91 -0.98
CA GLN A 95 9.35 7.18 -0.23
C GLN A 95 7.94 7.56 -0.71
N ASN A 96 7.02 6.61 -0.64
CA ASN A 96 5.59 6.83 -0.82
C ASN A 96 4.85 6.15 0.35
N PRO A 97 4.38 6.91 1.35
CA PRO A 97 3.70 6.35 2.51
C PRO A 97 2.48 5.49 2.15
N GLY A 98 1.71 5.89 1.13
CA GLY A 98 0.56 5.12 0.67
C GLY A 98 0.93 3.74 0.14
N HIS A 99 1.97 3.67 -0.69
CA HIS A 99 2.48 2.41 -1.23
C HIS A 99 3.04 1.51 -0.14
N ALA A 100 3.80 2.06 0.81
CA ALA A 100 4.33 1.28 1.92
C ALA A 100 3.19 0.67 2.77
N ILE A 101 2.14 1.45 3.04
CA ILE A 101 0.97 0.98 3.78
C ILE A 101 0.18 -0.07 2.98
N GLU A 102 0.04 0.09 1.65
CA GLU A 102 -0.58 -0.91 0.77
C GLU A 102 0.21 -2.22 0.78
N ALA A 103 1.53 -2.14 0.61
CA ALA A 103 2.42 -3.29 0.72
C ALA A 103 2.31 -3.96 2.09
N GLY A 104 2.16 -3.17 3.16
CA GLY A 104 1.93 -3.67 4.51
C GLY A 104 0.72 -4.59 4.60
N TRP A 105 -0.44 -4.21 4.05
CA TRP A 105 -1.62 -5.07 4.18
C TRP A 105 -1.59 -6.27 3.22
N PHE A 106 -0.89 -6.18 2.08
CA PHE A 106 -0.57 -7.37 1.29
C PHE A 106 0.32 -8.36 2.05
N LEU A 107 1.38 -7.87 2.71
CA LEU A 107 2.26 -8.68 3.54
C LEU A 107 1.50 -9.28 4.74
N LEU A 108 0.57 -8.53 5.34
CA LEU A 108 -0.26 -9.03 6.43
C LEU A 108 -1.14 -10.21 5.96
N ARG A 109 -1.82 -10.08 4.80
CA ARG A 109 -2.61 -11.20 4.23
C ARG A 109 -1.74 -12.42 3.95
N CYS A 110 -0.54 -12.21 3.39
CA CYS A 110 0.44 -13.27 3.19
C CYS A 110 0.83 -13.94 4.52
N ALA A 111 1.15 -13.15 5.55
CA ALA A 111 1.48 -13.65 6.88
C ALA A 111 0.35 -14.49 7.50
N MET A 112 -0.90 -14.07 7.35
CA MET A 112 -2.08 -14.80 7.82
C MET A 112 -2.20 -16.17 7.15
N ARG A 113 -2.08 -16.23 5.82
CA ARG A 113 -2.11 -17.52 5.07
C ARG A 113 -1.00 -18.46 5.49
N GLN A 114 0.17 -17.91 5.82
CA GLN A 114 1.36 -18.68 6.19
C GLN A 114 1.48 -18.95 7.70
N LEU A 115 0.59 -18.41 8.53
CA LEU A 115 0.67 -18.41 9.99
C LEU A 115 2.04 -17.88 10.50
N ASN A 116 2.56 -16.83 9.84
CA ASN A 116 3.89 -16.28 10.10
C ASN A 116 3.81 -15.00 10.94
N SER A 117 3.89 -15.15 12.27
CA SER A 117 3.83 -14.02 13.21
C SER A 117 4.98 -13.02 13.06
N GLY A 118 6.15 -13.47 12.61
CA GLY A 118 7.29 -12.61 12.34
C GLY A 118 7.06 -11.68 11.15
N LEU A 119 6.43 -12.20 10.08
CA LEU A 119 6.02 -11.39 8.93
C LEU A 119 4.86 -10.46 9.30
N GLN A 120 3.91 -10.92 10.11
CA GLN A 120 2.80 -10.12 10.63
C GLN A 120 3.31 -8.87 11.38
N SER A 121 4.22 -9.04 12.34
CA SER A 121 4.79 -7.89 13.08
C SER A 121 5.55 -6.94 12.14
N GLN A 122 6.35 -7.46 11.20
CA GLN A 122 7.04 -6.60 10.23
C GLN A 122 6.06 -5.81 9.34
N ALA A 123 5.01 -6.46 8.83
CA ALA A 123 3.99 -5.80 8.03
C ALA A 123 3.33 -4.64 8.80
N VAL A 124 2.89 -4.89 10.03
CA VAL A 124 2.21 -3.88 10.85
C VAL A 124 3.16 -2.77 11.30
N ASP A 125 4.32 -3.12 11.88
CA ASP A 125 5.19 -2.14 12.51
C ASP A 125 6.00 -1.34 11.47
N LYS A 126 6.50 -2.01 10.42
CA LYS A 126 7.47 -1.44 9.48
C LYS A 126 6.87 -0.92 8.19
N PHE A 127 5.77 -1.51 7.73
CA PHE A 127 5.11 -1.10 6.49
C PHE A 127 3.83 -0.29 6.73
N MET A 128 3.16 -0.41 7.90
CA MET A 128 1.97 0.40 8.21
C MET A 128 2.25 1.54 9.17
N LYS A 129 2.54 1.24 10.45
CA LYS A 129 2.65 2.26 11.51
C LYS A 129 3.78 3.24 11.24
N GLN A 130 4.95 2.75 10.87
CA GLN A 130 6.12 3.61 10.65
C GLN A 130 5.95 4.56 9.44
N PRO A 131 5.55 4.10 8.24
CA PRO A 131 5.29 5.01 7.11
C PRO A 131 4.12 5.96 7.36
N PHE A 132 3.12 5.57 8.15
CA PHE A 132 2.06 6.50 8.55
C PHE A 132 2.58 7.61 9.45
N ARG A 133 3.37 7.28 10.47
CA ARG A 133 3.94 8.28 11.40
C ARG A 133 4.84 9.29 10.69
N SER A 134 5.62 8.85 9.70
CA SER A 134 6.47 9.76 8.91
C SER A 134 5.67 10.50 7.84
N GLY A 135 4.67 9.85 7.24
CA GLY A 135 3.93 10.36 6.09
C GLY A 135 2.73 11.25 6.41
N TRP A 136 2.21 11.18 7.63
CA TRP A 136 1.06 11.98 8.04
C TRP A 136 1.47 13.43 8.31
N ASP A 137 0.77 14.37 7.67
CA ASP A 137 0.97 15.79 7.87
C ASP A 137 0.34 16.26 9.19
N PRO A 138 1.13 16.68 10.20
CA PRO A 138 0.58 17.09 11.48
C PRO A 138 -0.12 18.45 11.44
N GLU A 139 0.13 19.29 10.42
CA GLU A 139 -0.43 20.64 10.32
C GLU A 139 -1.80 20.62 9.64
N HIS A 140 -1.93 19.85 8.56
CA HIS A 140 -3.15 19.83 7.74
C HIS A 140 -3.91 18.49 7.77
N GLY A 141 -3.33 17.45 8.37
CA GLY A 141 -3.83 16.08 8.28
C GLY A 141 -3.62 15.47 6.90
N GLY A 142 -3.77 14.15 6.81
CA GLY A 142 -3.61 13.39 5.58
C GLY A 142 -2.16 13.09 5.22
N LEU A 143 -1.98 11.97 4.50
CA LEU A 143 -0.69 11.47 4.04
C LEU A 143 -0.16 12.32 2.88
N PHE A 144 1.14 12.66 2.93
CA PHE A 144 1.88 13.18 1.78
C PHE A 144 1.95 12.13 0.66
N ALA A 145 1.96 12.60 -0.60
CA ALA A 145 2.07 11.72 -1.76
C ALA A 145 3.47 11.10 -1.89
N PHE A 146 4.52 11.90 -1.64
CA PHE A 146 5.92 11.47 -1.70
C PHE A 146 6.75 12.12 -0.60
N GLN A 147 7.82 11.45 -0.18
CA GLN A 147 8.82 11.99 0.75
C GLN A 147 10.24 11.59 0.29
N ASP A 148 11.23 12.25 0.87
CA ASP A 148 12.65 11.88 0.74
C ASP A 148 13.13 11.43 2.12
N VAL A 149 13.77 10.27 2.21
CA VAL A 149 14.18 9.65 3.49
C VAL A 149 15.21 10.48 4.27
N ASP A 150 15.96 11.35 3.59
CA ASP A 150 16.93 12.26 4.23
C ASP A 150 16.32 13.66 4.49
N ASP A 151 14.98 13.79 4.43
CA ASP A 151 14.23 15.04 4.63
C ASP A 151 14.56 16.17 3.63
N PHE A 152 15.11 15.83 2.46
CA PHE A 152 15.25 16.78 1.37
C PHE A 152 13.91 17.05 0.67
N CYS A 153 13.82 18.14 -0.10
CA CYS A 153 12.64 18.39 -0.92
C CYS A 153 12.54 17.31 -2.02
N PRO A 154 11.44 16.53 -2.07
CA PRO A 154 11.20 15.59 -3.16
C PRO A 154 11.14 16.28 -4.52
N THR A 155 11.45 15.54 -5.58
CA THR A 155 11.51 16.06 -6.96
C THR A 155 10.15 16.16 -7.64
N GLN A 156 9.16 15.40 -7.16
CA GLN A 156 7.79 15.37 -7.67
C GLN A 156 7.07 16.66 -7.28
N LEU A 157 6.48 17.38 -8.23
CA LEU A 157 5.80 18.65 -7.94
C LEU A 157 4.60 18.45 -6.98
N GLU A 158 3.99 17.29 -7.06
CA GLU A 158 2.81 16.87 -6.31
C GLU A 158 3.14 16.26 -4.94
N TRP A 159 4.40 16.24 -4.48
CA TRP A 159 4.80 15.49 -3.27
C TRP A 159 4.00 15.82 -2.02
N ARG A 160 3.56 17.08 -1.88
CA ARG A 160 2.75 17.56 -0.75
C ARG A 160 1.25 17.33 -0.90
N MET A 161 0.79 16.93 -2.09
CA MET A 161 -0.64 16.73 -2.35
C MET A 161 -1.18 15.58 -1.52
N LYS A 162 -2.48 15.64 -1.21
CA LYS A 162 -3.20 14.55 -0.56
C LYS A 162 -3.99 13.83 -1.64
N LEU A 163 -3.53 12.63 -1.99
CA LEU A 163 -4.20 11.79 -2.98
C LEU A 163 -5.24 10.91 -2.30
N TRP A 164 -6.31 10.52 -3.00
CA TRP A 164 -7.36 9.68 -2.41
C TRP A 164 -6.86 8.28 -2.02
N TRP A 165 -6.05 7.66 -2.86
CA TRP A 165 -5.73 6.23 -2.74
C TRP A 165 -4.83 5.90 -1.54
N PRO A 166 -3.79 6.67 -1.14
CA PRO A 166 -3.02 6.38 0.07
C PRO A 166 -3.89 6.27 1.32
N HIS A 167 -4.95 7.07 1.37
CA HIS A 167 -5.87 7.10 2.49
C HIS A 167 -6.84 5.92 2.46
N THR A 168 -7.34 5.51 1.29
CA THR A 168 -8.15 4.28 1.18
C THR A 168 -7.34 3.04 1.56
N GLU A 169 -6.06 2.99 1.17
CA GLU A 169 -5.17 1.89 1.56
C GLU A 169 -4.89 1.87 3.06
N ALA A 170 -4.67 3.04 3.66
CA ALA A 170 -4.49 3.15 5.10
C ALA A 170 -5.74 2.74 5.89
N MET A 171 -6.95 3.05 5.41
CA MET A 171 -8.19 2.56 6.02
C MET A 171 -8.23 1.03 6.03
N VAL A 172 -7.97 0.38 4.88
CA VAL A 172 -7.96 -1.09 4.78
C VAL A 172 -6.88 -1.69 5.69
N ALA A 173 -5.67 -1.15 5.61
CA ALA A 173 -4.52 -1.68 6.34
C ALA A 173 -4.73 -1.67 7.85
N PHE A 174 -5.12 -0.53 8.41
CA PHE A 174 -5.27 -0.40 9.86
C PHE A 174 -6.46 -1.19 10.41
N LEU A 175 -7.58 -1.21 9.68
CA LEU A 175 -8.74 -1.99 10.11
C LEU A 175 -8.47 -3.50 10.04
N MET A 176 -7.79 -3.97 8.98
CA MET A 176 -7.36 -5.35 8.85
C MET A 176 -6.37 -5.73 9.96
N ALA A 177 -5.35 -4.90 10.20
CA ALA A 177 -4.36 -5.15 11.23
C ALA A 177 -4.99 -5.14 12.64
N PHE A 178 -5.94 -4.24 12.92
CA PHE A 178 -6.73 -4.27 14.15
C PHE A 178 -7.52 -5.57 14.29
N ALA A 179 -8.18 -6.03 13.22
CA ALA A 179 -8.94 -7.27 13.27
C ALA A 179 -8.08 -8.47 13.66
N GLU A 180 -6.85 -8.53 13.14
CA GLU A 180 -5.91 -9.62 13.39
C GLU A 180 -5.19 -9.54 14.75
N THR A 181 -4.90 -8.34 15.25
CA THR A 181 -4.03 -8.16 16.43
C THR A 181 -4.78 -7.70 17.68
N GLN A 182 -5.97 -7.11 17.52
CA GLN A 182 -6.72 -6.41 18.57
C GLN A 182 -5.93 -5.26 19.24
N ASP A 183 -4.89 -4.74 18.57
CA ASP A 183 -4.13 -3.59 19.06
C ASP A 183 -4.93 -2.29 18.85
N GLN A 184 -5.30 -1.66 19.96
CA GLN A 184 -6.16 -0.48 19.98
C GLN A 184 -5.55 0.73 19.25
N GLU A 185 -4.22 0.85 19.17
CA GLU A 185 -3.56 1.91 18.40
C GLU A 185 -3.99 1.85 16.92
N LEU A 186 -4.13 0.65 16.36
CA LEU A 186 -4.52 0.47 14.96
C LEU A 186 -5.96 0.92 14.71
N LEU A 187 -6.86 0.71 15.67
CA LEU A 187 -8.23 1.21 15.55
C LEU A 187 -8.30 2.74 15.63
N GLU A 188 -7.47 3.36 16.47
CA GLU A 188 -7.35 4.82 16.55
C GLU A 188 -6.80 5.40 15.24
N LEU A 189 -5.77 4.76 14.66
CA LEU A 189 -5.22 5.13 13.36
C LEU A 189 -6.26 4.98 12.24
N PHE A 190 -7.03 3.89 12.24
CA PHE A 190 -8.15 3.70 11.31
C PHE A 190 -9.18 4.83 11.43
N ASP A 191 -9.62 5.17 12.64
CA ASP A 191 -10.61 6.23 12.87
C ASP A 191 -10.07 7.60 12.43
N GLN A 192 -8.81 7.91 12.74
CA GLN A 192 -8.14 9.12 12.27
C GLN A 192 -8.14 9.23 10.74
N VAL A 193 -7.73 8.16 10.04
CA VAL A 193 -7.69 8.15 8.57
C VAL A 193 -9.10 8.22 7.99
N ALA A 194 -10.04 7.42 8.49
CA ALA A 194 -11.41 7.37 7.99
C ALA A 194 -12.10 8.74 8.15
N ASN A 195 -12.01 9.37 9.32
CA ASN A 195 -12.60 10.68 9.56
C ASN A 195 -12.02 11.76 8.63
N TYR A 196 -10.70 11.79 8.45
CA TYR A 196 -10.06 12.70 7.50
C TYR A 196 -10.55 12.44 6.07
N THR A 197 -10.56 11.17 5.65
CA THR A 197 -10.81 10.79 4.27
C THR A 197 -12.24 11.09 3.84
N PHE A 198 -13.21 10.71 4.68
CA PHE A 198 -14.62 11.00 4.44
C PHE A 198 -14.92 12.51 4.46
N ALA A 199 -14.24 13.28 5.31
CA ALA A 199 -14.44 14.73 5.37
C ALA A 199 -13.83 15.49 4.19
N LYS A 200 -12.68 15.02 3.67
CA LYS A 200 -11.89 15.78 2.70
C LYS A 200 -12.08 15.36 1.25
N PHE A 201 -12.26 14.07 0.96
CA PHE A 201 -12.32 13.59 -0.41
C PHE A 201 -13.74 13.41 -0.93
N ARG A 202 -14.72 13.08 -0.08
CA ARG A 202 -16.09 12.82 -0.52
C ARG A 202 -16.72 14.10 -1.07
N ASP A 203 -17.26 14.02 -2.28
CA ASP A 203 -18.06 15.12 -2.84
C ASP A 203 -19.51 15.03 -2.34
N PRO A 204 -20.00 16.04 -1.60
CA PRO A 204 -21.38 16.04 -1.10
C PRO A 204 -22.42 16.28 -2.21
N GLU A 205 -22.05 16.85 -3.36
CA GLU A 205 -22.99 17.25 -4.40
C GLU A 205 -23.32 16.12 -5.39
N LEU A 206 -22.34 15.29 -5.75
CA LEU A 206 -22.46 14.28 -6.81
C LEU A 206 -22.51 12.84 -6.29
N ALA A 207 -23.62 12.46 -5.65
CA ALA A 207 -23.94 11.09 -5.22
C ALA A 207 -22.85 10.40 -4.37
N GLY A 208 -21.92 11.16 -3.81
CA GLY A 208 -20.93 10.67 -2.86
C GLY A 208 -19.64 10.09 -3.44
N GLU A 209 -19.33 10.18 -4.75
CA GLU A 209 -18.00 9.78 -5.24
C GLU A 209 -16.94 10.82 -4.84
N TRP A 210 -15.72 10.36 -4.62
CA TRP A 210 -14.62 11.12 -4.04
C TRP A 210 -13.81 11.85 -5.12
N PHE A 211 -13.37 13.07 -4.79
CA PHE A 211 -12.26 13.72 -5.48
C PHE A 211 -10.97 12.89 -5.33
N GLY A 212 -10.08 13.01 -6.31
CA GLY A 212 -8.78 12.33 -6.25
C GLY A 212 -7.69 13.17 -5.59
N TYR A 213 -7.71 14.49 -5.79
CA TYR A 213 -6.49 15.28 -5.72
C TYR A 213 -6.73 16.55 -4.92
N LEU A 214 -6.13 16.61 -3.73
CA LEU A 214 -6.19 17.77 -2.86
C LEU A 214 -4.83 18.44 -2.72
N SER A 215 -4.82 19.73 -2.40
CA SER A 215 -3.63 20.48 -1.98
C SER A 215 -3.14 19.96 -0.63
N GLN A 216 -2.00 20.47 -0.16
CA GLN A 216 -1.49 20.11 1.17
C GLN A 216 -2.53 20.41 2.26
N GLU A 217 -3.22 21.54 2.15
CA GLU A 217 -4.23 22.05 3.07
C GLU A 217 -5.59 21.29 2.97
N GLY A 218 -5.66 20.30 2.08
CA GLY A 218 -6.86 19.50 1.83
C GLY A 218 -7.93 20.23 1.03
N GLN A 219 -7.57 21.20 0.18
CA GLN A 219 -8.50 21.84 -0.77
C GLN A 219 -8.52 21.09 -2.09
N VAL A 220 -9.68 20.99 -2.74
CA VAL A 220 -9.82 20.30 -4.03
C VAL A 220 -9.01 21.01 -5.11
N VAL A 221 -8.04 20.31 -5.71
CA VAL A 221 -7.19 20.84 -6.81
C VAL A 221 -7.70 20.36 -8.16
N LEU A 222 -8.12 19.09 -8.27
CA LEU A 222 -8.73 18.55 -9.47
C LEU A 222 -10.13 18.01 -9.16
N THR A 223 -11.12 18.53 -9.87
CA THR A 223 -12.54 18.19 -9.67
C THR A 223 -12.98 16.90 -10.38
N ILE A 224 -12.09 16.29 -11.17
CA ILE A 224 -12.38 15.04 -11.88
C ILE A 224 -12.66 13.90 -10.89
N LYS A 225 -13.67 13.08 -11.19
CA LYS A 225 -14.01 11.88 -10.41
C LYS A 225 -13.34 10.61 -10.93
N GLY A 226 -12.90 10.65 -12.19
CA GLY A 226 -12.10 9.61 -12.82
C GLY A 226 -11.16 10.22 -13.85
N GLY A 227 -10.11 9.48 -14.18
CA GLY A 227 -9.07 9.91 -15.11
C GLY A 227 -8.09 8.77 -15.38
N PRO A 228 -6.89 9.07 -15.92
CA PRO A 228 -5.90 8.05 -16.27
C PRO A 228 -5.50 7.14 -15.10
N PHE A 229 -5.51 7.68 -13.87
CA PHE A 229 -5.06 6.98 -12.67
C PHE A 229 -6.15 6.81 -11.59
N LYS A 230 -7.34 7.39 -11.79
CA LYS A 230 -8.48 7.24 -10.86
C LYS A 230 -9.64 6.56 -11.59
N GLY A 231 -10.03 5.40 -11.10
CA GLY A 231 -11.16 4.64 -11.62
C GLY A 231 -11.95 3.96 -10.50
N CYS A 232 -12.84 3.05 -10.89
CA CYS A 232 -13.67 2.25 -10.00
C CYS A 232 -12.84 1.10 -9.38
N PHE A 233 -11.87 1.44 -8.52
CA PHE A 233 -10.99 0.47 -7.86
C PHE A 233 -10.76 0.80 -6.39
N HIS A 234 -9.80 1.68 -6.07
CA HIS A 234 -9.38 1.95 -4.69
C HIS A 234 -10.54 2.31 -3.73
N VAL A 235 -11.40 3.26 -4.11
CA VAL A 235 -12.53 3.69 -3.26
C VAL A 235 -13.54 2.56 -3.00
N PRO A 236 -14.18 1.96 -4.03
CA PRO A 236 -15.16 0.90 -3.79
C PRO A 236 -14.53 -0.34 -3.15
N ARG A 237 -13.30 -0.72 -3.51
CA ARG A 237 -12.57 -1.83 -2.87
C ARG A 237 -12.39 -1.56 -1.38
N ALA A 238 -11.87 -0.40 -1.00
CA ALA A 238 -11.60 -0.10 0.39
C ALA A 238 -12.88 -0.05 1.23
N LEU A 239 -13.95 0.55 0.70
CA LEU A 239 -15.24 0.58 1.40
C LEU A 239 -15.83 -0.82 1.58
N TYR A 240 -15.79 -1.65 0.53
CA TYR A 240 -16.26 -3.04 0.61
C TYR A 240 -15.46 -3.86 1.62
N MET A 241 -14.13 -3.81 1.55
CA MET A 241 -13.26 -4.53 2.49
C MET A 241 -13.47 -4.06 3.92
N CYS A 242 -13.56 -2.74 4.16
CA CYS A 242 -13.81 -2.21 5.50
C CYS A 242 -15.19 -2.64 6.02
N GLU A 243 -16.22 -2.63 5.18
CA GLU A 243 -17.56 -3.09 5.55
C GLU A 243 -17.53 -4.57 6.00
N GLU A 244 -16.89 -5.45 5.23
CA GLU A 244 -16.81 -6.88 5.56
C GLU A 244 -16.01 -7.13 6.85
N ILE A 245 -14.88 -6.43 7.04
CA ILE A 245 -14.09 -6.54 8.28
C ILE A 245 -14.91 -6.03 9.48
N LEU A 246 -15.59 -4.89 9.36
CA LEU A 246 -16.43 -4.35 10.43
C LEU A 246 -17.60 -5.29 10.78
N LYS A 247 -18.27 -5.88 9.78
CA LYS A 247 -19.32 -6.89 10.02
C LYS A 247 -18.78 -8.07 10.82
N SER A 248 -17.61 -8.60 10.43
CA SER A 248 -16.94 -9.70 11.14
C SER A 248 -16.65 -9.34 12.59
N LEU A 249 -16.04 -8.17 12.84
CA LEU A 249 -15.72 -7.70 14.20
C LEU A 249 -16.95 -7.53 15.09
N LEU A 250 -18.05 -7.01 14.55
CA LEU A 250 -19.30 -6.82 15.28
C LEU A 250 -20.00 -8.15 15.60
N GLN A 251 -19.92 -9.14 14.71
CA GLN A 251 -20.46 -10.48 14.95
C GLN A 251 -19.70 -11.21 16.06
N THR A 252 -18.36 -11.14 16.07
CA THR A 252 -17.54 -11.78 17.11
C THR A 252 -17.87 -11.22 18.51
N LYS A 253 -18.10 -9.91 18.65
CA LYS A 253 -18.53 -9.31 19.93
C LYS A 253 -19.90 -9.80 20.40
N SER A 254 -20.85 -10.05 19.49
CA SER A 254 -22.19 -10.54 19.84
C SER A 254 -22.19 -11.98 20.35
N THR A 255 -21.18 -12.78 20.01
CA THR A 255 -21.07 -14.19 20.45
C THR A 255 -20.41 -14.31 21.82
N ILE A 256 -19.56 -13.37 22.22
CA ILE A 256 -18.89 -13.36 23.54
C ILE A 256 -19.81 -12.81 24.65
N GLN A 257 -20.86 -12.06 24.29
CA GLN A 257 -21.85 -11.49 25.23
C GLN A 257 -23.11 -12.36 25.43
N LYS A 258 -23.18 -13.57 24.87
CA LYS A 258 -24.24 -14.56 25.12
C LYS A 258 -23.69 -15.73 25.92
#